data_AF-A0A7R9NYL1-F1
#
_entry.id   AF-A0A7R9NYL1-F1
#
_cell.length_a   1.000
_cell.length_b   1.000
_cell.length_c   1.000
_cell.angle_alpha   90.00
_cell.angle_beta   90.00
_cell.angle_gamma   90.00
#
_symmetry.space_group_name_H-M   'P 1'
#
loop_
_entity.id
_entity.type
_entity.pdbx_description
1 polymer ?
#
loop_
_entity_poly.entity_id
_entity_poly.type
_entity_poly.pdbx_seq_one_letter_code
_entity_poly.pdbx_strand_id
1 'polypeptide(L)'
;MGERVQLLLPRCAVIGVTCAPGIAATVTHRPTWEMQLFLTDGYVVLDDFLTEMEVAELRRAGDQLTKDIPEESKRAVFSTTHSQQSKDKYFLDSADKVSYFFEASALNEKGELLVEPQVALNKVGHALHWLHPTFKKLTFSEKVKEACFQLGFEDPSVTQSMYIYKNPGVGSEVVVPHQDATFLHTEPVYLVGFWIALEDATLENGCLWFAPGSHRSGVHRRFVRNPDHDSSELLVFTAPPPCYPTSNFTPVPVKKGKETIFHRLQNDCESLMVKSPFLLTFSAYYRSTAVSLFGRASRGTCILIHGLVVHRSDLNKSSKSRHAYTFHVIDNKNATYSPDNWLQLKPGESFPSLYKN
;
A
#
# COMPACT_ATOMS: atom_id res chain seq x y z
N MET A 1 -34.74 41.72 -9.05
CA MET A 1 -33.29 41.47 -9.12
C MET A 1 -32.95 40.34 -8.18
N GLY A 2 -32.36 39.27 -8.69
CA GLY A 2 -32.04 38.06 -7.93
C GLY A 2 -31.65 36.95 -8.89
N GLU A 3 -30.43 37.01 -9.40
CA GLU A 3 -29.84 36.02 -10.30
C GLU A 3 -29.67 34.68 -9.58
N ARG A 4 -30.15 33.58 -10.17
CA ARG A 4 -29.76 32.22 -9.79
C ARG A 4 -28.53 31.83 -10.59
N VAL A 5 -27.39 31.69 -9.92
CA VAL A 5 -26.20 31.05 -10.47
C VAL A 5 -26.40 29.54 -10.38
N GLN A 6 -26.51 28.88 -11.54
CA GLN A 6 -26.61 27.43 -11.66
C GLN A 6 -25.20 26.87 -11.85
N LEU A 7 -24.59 26.35 -10.78
CA LEU A 7 -23.32 25.62 -10.84
C LEU A 7 -23.56 24.26 -11.51
N LEU A 8 -23.03 24.11 -12.74
CA LEU A 8 -22.96 22.85 -13.47
C LEU A 8 -21.87 21.97 -12.85
N LEU A 9 -22.26 20.90 -12.16
CA LEU A 9 -21.38 19.79 -11.83
C LEU A 9 -21.33 18.80 -13.01
N PRO A 10 -20.16 18.23 -13.35
CA PRO A 10 -20.04 17.28 -14.45
C PRO A 10 -20.71 15.94 -14.11
N ARG A 11 -21.59 15.50 -15.02
CA ARG A 11 -22.29 14.21 -14.96
C ARG A 11 -21.31 13.05 -15.20
N CYS A 12 -20.92 12.35 -14.14
CA CYS A 12 -20.44 10.96 -14.20
C CYS A 12 -21.09 10.15 -13.08
N ALA A 13 -22.33 9.73 -13.31
CA ALA A 13 -22.95 8.57 -12.68
C ALA A 13 -24.14 8.18 -13.56
N VAL A 14 -24.01 7.09 -14.33
CA VAL A 14 -25.17 6.49 -14.98
C VAL A 14 -25.94 5.75 -13.87
N ILE A 15 -26.83 6.48 -13.21
CA ILE A 15 -27.81 5.95 -12.27
C ILE A 15 -29.03 5.54 -13.11
N GLY A 16 -29.15 4.25 -13.41
CA GLY A 16 -30.40 3.67 -13.90
C GLY A 16 -31.31 3.40 -12.71
N VAL A 17 -32.15 4.37 -12.34
CA VAL A 17 -33.24 4.17 -11.36
C VAL A 17 -34.55 4.23 -12.11
N THR A 18 -35.20 3.08 -12.30
CA THR A 18 -36.64 3.01 -12.57
C THR A 18 -37.32 2.65 -11.25
N CYS A 19 -37.85 3.66 -10.55
CA CYS A 19 -38.71 3.43 -9.39
C CYS A 19 -40.17 3.35 -9.85
N ALA A 20 -40.79 2.18 -9.65
CA ALA A 20 -42.23 2.16 -9.41
C ALA A 20 -42.49 2.72 -8.00
N PRO A 21 -43.59 3.45 -7.76
CA PRO A 21 -43.86 4.04 -6.45
C PRO A 21 -44.14 2.93 -5.42
N GLY A 22 -43.37 2.88 -4.33
CA GLY A 22 -43.67 2.06 -3.15
C GLY A 22 -42.64 1.00 -2.72
N ILE A 23 -41.50 0.87 -3.40
CA ILE A 23 -40.42 -0.04 -2.98
C ILE A 23 -39.24 0.80 -2.48
N ALA A 24 -38.80 0.59 -1.23
CA ALA A 24 -37.57 1.17 -0.72
C ALA A 24 -36.43 0.82 -1.68
N ALA A 25 -35.83 1.83 -2.31
CA ALA A 25 -34.69 1.64 -3.19
C ALA A 25 -33.54 1.08 -2.34
N THR A 26 -33.32 -0.22 -2.41
CA THR A 26 -32.08 -0.84 -1.96
C THR A 26 -31.03 -0.37 -2.94
N VAL A 27 -30.19 0.59 -2.52
CA VAL A 27 -29.01 0.98 -3.28
C VAL A 27 -28.05 -0.20 -3.23
N THR A 28 -28.15 -1.10 -4.21
CA THR A 28 -27.14 -2.13 -4.41
C THR A 28 -25.89 -1.41 -4.92
N HIS A 29 -24.94 -1.13 -4.05
CA HIS A 29 -23.68 -0.54 -4.44
C HIS A 29 -22.94 -1.55 -5.32
N ARG A 30 -22.82 -1.25 -6.62
CA ARG A 30 -21.97 -2.04 -7.52
C ARG A 30 -20.53 -1.55 -7.35
N PRO A 31 -19.55 -2.44 -7.13
CA PRO A 31 -18.15 -2.05 -7.08
C PRO A 31 -17.74 -1.37 -8.38
N THR A 32 -16.85 -0.37 -8.30
CA THR A 32 -16.27 0.24 -9.49
C THR A 32 -15.44 -0.78 -10.28
N TRP A 33 -15.07 -0.45 -11.52
CA TRP A 33 -14.26 -1.35 -12.33
C TRP A 33 -12.88 -1.62 -11.68
N GLU A 34 -12.30 -0.64 -10.99
CA GLU A 34 -11.06 -0.80 -10.22
C GLU A 34 -11.23 -1.86 -9.14
N MET A 35 -12.34 -1.83 -8.40
CA MET A 35 -12.60 -2.82 -7.35
C MET A 35 -12.88 -4.20 -7.92
N GLN A 36 -13.46 -4.31 -9.11
CA GLN A 36 -13.60 -5.59 -9.80
C GLN A 36 -12.23 -6.17 -10.22
N LEU A 37 -11.30 -5.32 -10.66
CA LEU A 37 -9.91 -5.75 -10.91
C LEU A 37 -9.23 -6.20 -9.63
N PHE A 38 -9.39 -5.47 -8.52
CA PHE A 38 -8.87 -5.88 -7.22
C PHE A 38 -9.35 -7.28 -6.83
N LEU A 39 -10.65 -7.55 -6.97
CA LEU A 39 -11.22 -8.87 -6.69
C LEU A 39 -10.71 -9.95 -7.64
N THR A 40 -10.41 -9.58 -8.89
CA THR A 40 -9.96 -10.51 -9.95
C THR A 40 -8.49 -10.89 -9.79
N ASP A 41 -7.62 -9.88 -9.66
CA ASP A 41 -6.16 -9.98 -9.73
C ASP A 41 -5.50 -9.97 -8.34
N GLY A 42 -6.21 -9.56 -7.29
CA GLY A 42 -5.69 -9.46 -5.93
C GLY A 42 -4.95 -8.15 -5.66
N TYR A 43 -4.90 -7.24 -6.62
CA TYR A 43 -4.39 -5.88 -6.44
C TYR A 43 -5.03 -4.94 -7.47
N VAL A 44 -4.99 -3.63 -7.23
CA VAL A 44 -5.37 -2.62 -8.23
C VAL A 44 -4.53 -1.35 -8.07
N VAL A 45 -4.22 -0.71 -9.19
CA VAL A 45 -3.54 0.59 -9.23
C VAL A 45 -4.59 1.69 -9.34
N LEU A 46 -4.58 2.60 -8.37
CA LEU A 46 -5.41 3.80 -8.30
C LEU A 46 -4.52 5.01 -8.62
N ASP A 47 -4.55 5.41 -9.88
CA ASP A 47 -3.89 6.63 -10.33
C ASP A 47 -4.53 7.85 -9.69
N ASP A 48 -3.73 8.91 -9.53
CA ASP A 48 -4.20 10.21 -9.02
C ASP A 48 -4.88 10.15 -7.63
N PHE A 49 -4.62 9.12 -6.83
CA PHE A 49 -5.19 8.94 -5.49
C PHE A 49 -4.83 10.12 -4.57
N LEU A 50 -3.60 10.61 -4.65
CA LEU A 50 -3.14 11.78 -3.92
C LEU A 50 -2.87 12.98 -4.83
N THR A 51 -3.15 14.16 -4.30
CA THR A 51 -2.67 15.42 -4.86
C THR A 51 -1.15 15.54 -4.68
N GLU A 52 -0.53 16.37 -5.52
CA GLU A 52 0.89 16.71 -5.37
C GLU A 52 1.25 17.27 -4.01
N MET A 53 0.37 18.09 -3.44
CA MET A 53 0.59 18.70 -2.14
C MET A 53 0.64 17.63 -1.05
N GLU A 54 -0.26 16.66 -1.07
CA GLU A 54 -0.27 15.53 -0.13
C GLU A 54 1.01 14.69 -0.29
N VAL A 55 1.42 14.37 -1.52
CA VAL A 55 2.67 13.64 -1.77
C VAL A 55 3.88 14.41 -1.25
N ALA A 56 3.94 15.72 -1.52
CA ALA A 56 5.02 16.57 -1.05
C ALA A 56 5.04 16.71 0.48
N GLU A 57 3.87 16.76 1.12
CA GLU A 57 3.73 16.79 2.59
C GLU A 57 4.28 15.50 3.22
N LEU A 58 3.88 14.34 2.70
CA LEU A 58 4.36 13.02 3.15
C LEU A 58 5.84 12.82 2.87
N ARG A 59 6.36 13.33 1.74
CA ARG A 59 7.79 13.32 1.45
C ARG A 59 8.59 14.14 2.44
N ARG A 60 8.16 15.39 2.70
CA ARG A 60 8.80 16.24 3.71
C ARG A 60 8.78 15.60 5.09
N ALA A 61 7.69 14.95 5.48
CA ALA A 61 7.63 14.20 6.73
C ALA A 61 8.63 13.03 6.75
N GLY A 62 8.72 12.26 5.67
CA GLY A 62 9.71 11.19 5.53
C GLY A 62 11.18 11.67 5.59
N ASP A 63 11.47 12.83 5.01
CA ASP A 63 12.81 13.45 5.07
C ASP A 63 13.12 14.01 6.47
N GLN A 64 12.10 14.37 7.23
CA GLN A 64 12.28 14.80 8.61
C GLN A 64 12.61 13.62 9.52
N LEU A 65 12.00 12.44 9.29
CA LEU A 65 12.34 11.21 10.02
C LEU A 65 13.83 10.84 9.89
N THR A 66 14.50 11.12 8.77
CA THR A 66 15.95 10.86 8.63
C THR A 66 16.81 11.81 9.45
N LYS A 67 16.25 12.93 9.92
CA LYS A 67 16.92 13.91 10.80
C LYS A 67 16.63 13.64 12.27
N ASP A 68 15.47 13.05 12.55
CA ASP A 68 15.00 12.74 13.91
C ASP A 68 15.38 11.30 14.33
N ILE A 69 16.49 10.78 13.79
CA ILE A 69 16.96 9.43 14.13
C ILE A 69 17.30 9.33 15.62
N PRO A 70 17.04 8.18 16.27
CA PRO A 70 17.37 7.98 17.67
C PRO A 70 18.86 8.15 17.97
N GLU A 71 19.19 8.52 19.21
CA GLU A 71 20.57 8.57 19.72
C GLU A 71 21.31 7.24 19.56
N GLU A 72 22.65 7.29 19.49
CA GLU A 72 23.53 6.14 19.23
C GLU A 72 23.27 4.93 20.12
N SER A 73 23.11 5.16 21.42
CA SER A 73 22.83 4.12 22.42
C SER A 73 21.54 3.32 22.11
N LYS A 74 20.57 3.94 21.44
CA LYS A 74 19.31 3.31 21.03
C LYS A 74 19.39 2.67 19.65
N ARG A 75 20.42 2.97 18.85
CA ARG A 75 20.67 2.37 17.52
C ARG A 75 21.51 1.10 17.61
N ALA A 76 22.29 0.94 18.68
CA ALA A 76 23.19 -0.20 18.87
C ALA A 76 22.50 -1.56 18.67
N VAL A 77 21.21 -1.70 19.02
CA VAL A 77 20.42 -2.93 18.81
C VAL A 77 20.45 -3.46 17.36
N PHE A 78 20.66 -2.59 16.38
CA PHE A 78 20.75 -2.92 14.97
C PHE A 78 22.14 -3.30 14.48
N SER A 79 23.16 -3.18 15.32
CA SER A 79 24.51 -3.59 14.96
C SER A 79 24.64 -5.10 14.82
N THR A 80 25.71 -5.55 14.17
CA THR A 80 26.00 -6.97 13.93
C THR A 80 26.37 -7.74 15.20
N THR A 81 26.66 -7.05 16.31
CA THR A 81 27.11 -7.67 17.57
C THR A 81 25.98 -8.03 18.52
N HIS A 82 24.76 -7.53 18.30
CA HIS A 82 23.60 -7.86 19.13
C HIS A 82 22.93 -9.17 18.72
N SER A 83 22.43 -9.92 19.72
CA SER A 83 21.71 -11.18 19.52
C SER A 83 20.43 -10.98 18.71
N GLN A 84 20.04 -12.01 17.96
CA GLN A 84 18.77 -12.03 17.21
C GLN A 84 17.56 -11.74 18.13
N GLN A 85 17.58 -12.28 19.35
CA GLN A 85 16.56 -12.04 20.38
C GLN A 85 16.39 -10.55 20.72
N SER A 86 17.47 -9.75 20.75
CA SER A 86 17.39 -8.31 21.02
C SER A 86 16.69 -7.56 19.89
N LYS A 87 16.98 -7.95 18.64
CA LYS A 87 16.36 -7.40 17.43
C LYS A 87 14.88 -7.75 17.37
N ASP A 88 14.54 -9.01 17.66
CA ASP A 88 13.15 -9.47 17.73
C ASP A 88 12.36 -8.71 18.80
N LYS A 89 12.96 -8.48 19.97
CA LYS A 89 12.32 -7.69 21.04
C LYS A 89 12.06 -6.25 20.62
N TYR A 90 13.05 -5.57 20.03
CA TYR A 90 12.84 -4.21 19.50
C TYR A 90 11.73 -4.18 18.44
N PHE A 91 11.71 -5.18 17.56
CA PHE A 91 10.69 -5.33 16.53
C PHE A 91 9.29 -5.55 17.14
N LEU A 92 9.14 -6.48 18.10
CA LEU A 92 7.89 -6.70 18.83
C LEU A 92 7.41 -5.44 19.56
N ASP A 93 8.33 -4.73 20.23
CA ASP A 93 8.05 -3.50 20.99
C ASP A 93 7.72 -2.28 20.11
N SER A 94 7.79 -2.43 18.77
CA SER A 94 7.51 -1.36 17.82
C SER A 94 6.04 -1.30 17.35
N ALA A 95 5.22 -2.27 17.76
CA ALA A 95 3.82 -2.41 17.30
C ALA A 95 2.99 -1.13 17.45
N ASP A 96 3.19 -0.39 18.54
CA ASP A 96 2.46 0.82 18.91
C ASP A 96 3.34 2.09 18.87
N LYS A 97 4.51 2.05 18.24
CA LYS A 97 5.50 3.14 18.24
C LYS A 97 5.93 3.59 16.84
N VAL A 98 6.58 4.75 16.80
CA VAL A 98 7.41 5.18 15.66
C VAL A 98 8.85 4.76 15.94
N SER A 99 9.21 3.59 15.43
CA SER A 99 10.51 2.95 15.53
C SER A 99 11.25 2.98 14.19
N TYR A 100 12.58 2.98 14.25
CA TYR A 100 13.47 3.23 13.12
C TYR A 100 14.26 1.97 12.80
N PHE A 101 14.24 1.54 11.54
CA PHE A 101 14.93 0.33 11.08
C PHE A 101 15.96 0.72 10.02
N PHE A 102 17.21 0.41 10.30
CA PHE A 102 18.36 0.81 9.49
C PHE A 102 18.70 -0.24 8.43
N GLU A 103 19.33 0.18 7.33
CA GLU A 103 19.91 -0.77 6.37
C GLU A 103 21.01 -1.59 7.05
N ALA A 104 21.17 -2.85 6.65
CA ALA A 104 22.10 -3.79 7.30
C ALA A 104 23.55 -3.29 7.34
N SER A 105 23.96 -2.45 6.37
CA SER A 105 25.30 -1.87 6.27
C SER A 105 25.39 -0.41 6.73
N ALA A 106 24.33 0.17 7.30
CA ALA A 106 24.31 1.59 7.65
C ALA A 106 24.96 1.90 9.01
N LEU A 107 25.14 0.90 9.87
CA LEU A 107 25.64 1.06 11.24
C LEU A 107 26.86 0.18 11.49
N ASN A 108 27.79 0.67 12.30
CA ASN A 108 28.86 -0.15 12.86
C ASN A 108 28.42 -0.85 14.16
N GLU A 109 29.34 -1.58 14.79
CA GLU A 109 29.10 -2.35 16.03
C GLU A 109 28.61 -1.50 17.21
N LYS A 110 28.95 -0.20 17.23
CA LYS A 110 28.56 0.76 18.29
C LYS A 110 27.25 1.49 17.99
N GLY A 111 26.70 1.34 16.78
CA GLY A 111 25.51 2.10 16.34
C GLY A 111 25.83 3.48 15.77
N GLU A 112 27.09 3.74 15.42
CA GLU A 112 27.51 4.93 14.67
C GLU A 112 27.15 4.74 13.19
N LEU A 113 26.74 5.83 12.53
CA LEU A 113 26.38 5.82 11.12
C LEU A 113 27.62 5.69 10.24
N LEU A 114 27.62 4.72 9.33
CA LEU A 114 28.64 4.53 8.30
C LEU A 114 28.29 5.24 6.98
N VAL A 115 27.06 5.74 6.87
CA VAL A 115 26.50 6.40 5.69
C VAL A 115 25.77 7.67 6.12
N GLU A 116 25.49 8.54 5.15
CA GLU A 116 24.69 9.74 5.38
C GLU A 116 23.30 9.37 5.96
N PRO A 117 22.77 10.13 6.94
CA PRO A 117 21.49 9.83 7.59
C PRO A 117 20.33 9.64 6.60
N GLN A 118 20.34 10.35 5.46
CA GLN A 118 19.27 10.27 4.46
C GLN A 118 19.20 8.91 3.75
N VAL A 119 20.27 8.11 3.78
CA VAL A 119 20.32 6.77 3.16
C VAL A 119 20.55 5.65 4.19
N ALA A 120 20.50 5.98 5.48
CA ALA A 120 20.73 5.02 6.55
C ALA A 120 19.49 4.19 6.90
N LEU A 121 18.29 4.76 6.73
CA LEU A 121 17.04 4.12 7.11
C LEU A 121 16.50 3.24 5.98
N ASN A 122 16.20 1.98 6.29
CA ASN A 122 15.43 1.11 5.41
C ASN A 122 13.95 1.45 5.48
N LYS A 123 13.41 1.51 6.71
CA LYS A 123 12.01 1.82 6.99
C LYS A 123 11.80 2.45 8.36
N VAL A 124 10.66 3.11 8.56
CA VAL A 124 10.17 3.61 9.85
C VAL A 124 8.75 3.10 10.06
N GLY A 125 8.45 2.53 11.22
CA GLY A 125 7.16 1.90 11.53
C GLY A 125 7.03 1.62 13.03
N HIS A 126 5.92 1.11 13.56
CA HIS A 126 4.77 0.59 12.82
C HIS A 126 3.48 1.40 13.08
N ALA A 127 3.54 2.50 13.84
CA ALA A 127 2.39 3.31 14.22
C ALA A 127 2.40 4.77 13.68
N LEU A 128 3.08 5.04 12.55
CA LEU A 128 3.07 6.36 11.90
C LEU A 128 1.63 6.87 11.63
N HIS A 129 0.73 6.01 11.19
CA HIS A 129 -0.67 6.33 10.93
C HIS A 129 -1.40 6.88 12.17
N TRP A 130 -0.95 6.56 13.37
CA TRP A 130 -1.63 6.97 14.60
C TRP A 130 -0.90 8.10 15.33
N LEU A 131 0.43 8.04 15.37
CA LEU A 131 1.26 8.93 16.19
C LEU A 131 1.82 10.13 15.41
N HIS A 132 1.93 10.05 14.08
CA HIS A 132 2.47 11.13 13.28
C HIS A 132 1.36 11.88 12.52
N PRO A 133 1.20 13.21 12.73
CA PRO A 133 0.03 13.96 12.27
C PRO A 133 -0.18 13.91 10.75
N THR A 134 0.89 14.05 9.96
CA THR A 134 0.81 14.00 8.49
C THR A 134 0.33 12.64 7.96
N PHE A 135 0.90 11.54 8.47
CA PHE A 135 0.51 10.19 8.06
C PHE A 135 -0.89 9.82 8.56
N LYS A 136 -1.25 10.26 9.76
CA LYS A 136 -2.61 10.13 10.31
C LYS A 136 -3.65 10.81 9.43
N LYS A 137 -3.44 12.08 9.09
CA LYS A 137 -4.34 12.86 8.24
C LYS A 137 -4.65 12.15 6.92
N LEU A 138 -3.62 11.57 6.27
CA LEU A 138 -3.83 10.80 5.06
C LEU A 138 -4.58 9.48 5.32
N THR A 139 -4.12 8.70 6.29
CA THR A 139 -4.63 7.34 6.54
C THR A 139 -6.11 7.34 6.86
N PHE A 140 -6.58 8.33 7.61
CA PHE A 140 -7.98 8.48 8.00
C PHE A 140 -8.74 9.46 7.09
N SER A 141 -8.25 9.71 5.88
CA SER A 141 -8.94 10.58 4.91
C SER A 141 -10.15 9.88 4.27
N GLU A 142 -11.10 10.68 3.78
CA GLU A 142 -12.30 10.17 3.09
C GLU A 142 -11.99 9.28 1.88
N LYS A 143 -10.85 9.48 1.21
CA LYS A 143 -10.44 8.65 0.06
C LYS A 143 -10.13 7.21 0.47
N VAL A 144 -9.50 7.03 1.64
CA VAL A 144 -9.19 5.71 2.19
C VAL A 144 -10.47 5.05 2.71
N LYS A 145 -11.33 5.82 3.38
CA LYS A 145 -12.64 5.34 3.84
C LYS A 145 -13.50 4.84 2.69
N GLU A 146 -13.57 5.62 1.61
CA GLU A 146 -14.31 5.27 0.40
C GLU A 146 -13.75 4.00 -0.25
N ALA A 147 -12.43 3.86 -0.37
CA ALA A 147 -11.82 2.64 -0.90
C ALA A 147 -12.21 1.39 -0.07
N CYS A 148 -12.12 1.48 1.27
CA CYS A 148 -12.57 0.39 2.15
C CYS A 148 -14.08 0.13 2.05
N PHE A 149 -14.89 1.18 1.90
CA PHE A 149 -16.34 1.06 1.75
C PHE A 149 -16.72 0.33 0.47
N GLN A 150 -16.07 0.65 -0.65
CA GLN A 150 -16.30 -0.04 -1.93
C GLN A 150 -15.83 -1.50 -1.92
N LEU A 151 -14.84 -1.82 -1.08
CA LEU A 151 -14.40 -3.20 -0.83
C LEU A 151 -15.29 -3.95 0.17
N GLY A 152 -16.31 -3.30 0.74
CA GLY A 152 -17.27 -3.91 1.66
C GLY A 152 -16.73 -4.11 3.08
N PHE A 153 -15.79 -3.27 3.54
CA PHE A 153 -15.38 -3.27 4.95
C PHE A 153 -16.48 -2.64 5.81
N GLU A 154 -16.86 -3.29 6.90
CA GLU A 154 -17.93 -2.80 7.80
C GLU A 154 -17.38 -2.10 9.05
N ASP A 155 -16.36 -2.66 9.71
CA ASP A 155 -15.66 -2.04 10.84
C ASP A 155 -14.14 -2.07 10.61
N PRO A 156 -13.63 -1.31 9.61
CA PRO A 156 -12.23 -1.27 9.29
C PRO A 156 -11.39 -0.66 10.42
N SER A 157 -10.26 -1.28 10.72
CA SER A 157 -9.22 -0.76 11.62
C SER A 157 -7.84 -0.83 10.99
N VAL A 158 -7.02 0.17 11.27
CA VAL A 158 -5.64 0.24 10.76
C VAL A 158 -4.70 -0.48 11.74
N THR A 159 -4.03 -1.54 11.29
CA THR A 159 -3.18 -2.37 12.15
C THR A 159 -1.73 -1.91 12.19
N GLN A 160 -1.22 -1.46 11.05
CA GLN A 160 0.18 -1.14 10.84
C GLN A 160 0.32 -0.04 9.79
N SER A 161 1.39 0.74 9.92
CA SER A 161 1.88 1.61 8.84
C SER A 161 3.40 1.74 8.84
N MET A 162 4.00 1.83 7.66
CA MET A 162 5.42 2.00 7.48
C MET A 162 5.74 3.05 6.42
N TYR A 163 6.85 3.74 6.61
CA TYR A 163 7.51 4.51 5.57
C TYR A 163 8.71 3.71 5.05
N ILE A 164 8.82 3.51 3.74
CA ILE A 164 9.86 2.69 3.11
C ILE A 164 10.70 3.60 2.20
N TYR A 165 12.01 3.68 2.43
CA TYR A 165 12.91 4.58 1.71
C TYR A 165 13.43 3.98 0.40
N LYS A 166 13.78 2.69 0.46
CA LYS A 166 14.41 1.93 -0.64
C LYS A 166 15.55 2.73 -1.28
N ASN A 167 16.62 2.91 -0.51
CA ASN A 167 17.77 3.73 -0.86
C ASN A 167 18.49 3.22 -2.13
N PRO A 168 19.20 4.11 -2.85
CA PRO A 168 20.01 3.70 -3.99
C PRO A 168 21.19 2.80 -3.58
N GLY A 169 21.59 1.89 -4.46
CA GLY A 169 22.78 1.04 -4.27
C GLY A 169 22.51 -0.32 -3.60
N VAL A 170 23.60 -1.02 -3.27
CA VAL A 170 23.63 -2.45 -2.89
C VAL A 170 23.04 -2.73 -1.49
N GLY A 171 22.56 -1.70 -0.77
CA GLY A 171 22.00 -1.84 0.58
C GLY A 171 20.51 -2.11 0.67
N SER A 172 19.72 -1.91 -0.41
CA SER A 172 18.26 -1.92 -0.26
C SER A 172 17.66 -3.34 -0.25
N GLU A 173 17.17 -3.80 0.91
CA GLU A 173 16.62 -5.14 1.11
C GLU A 173 15.69 -5.61 -0.03
N VAL A 174 16.02 -6.76 -0.67
CA VAL A 174 15.12 -7.41 -1.63
C VAL A 174 13.90 -7.89 -0.87
N VAL A 175 12.73 -7.35 -1.21
CA VAL A 175 11.48 -7.84 -0.63
C VAL A 175 11.17 -9.16 -1.32
N VAL A 176 11.46 -10.25 -0.62
CA VAL A 176 11.19 -11.61 -1.11
C VAL A 176 9.69 -11.81 -1.35
N PRO A 177 9.30 -12.67 -2.31
CA PRO A 177 7.90 -13.02 -2.53
C PRO A 177 7.17 -13.42 -1.24
N HIS A 178 6.09 -12.72 -0.92
CA HIS A 178 5.29 -12.98 0.27
C HIS A 178 3.83 -12.55 0.10
N GLN A 179 3.00 -12.98 1.06
CA GLN A 179 1.64 -12.51 1.27
C GLN A 179 1.61 -11.67 2.57
N ASP A 180 0.91 -10.55 2.61
CA ASP A 180 0.83 -9.72 3.84
C ASP A 180 0.18 -10.48 5.00
N ALA A 181 -0.80 -11.36 4.72
CA ALA A 181 -1.44 -12.23 5.71
C ALA A 181 -0.49 -13.29 6.29
N THR A 182 0.73 -13.43 5.76
CA THR A 182 1.82 -14.15 6.45
C THR A 182 2.11 -13.48 7.79
N PHE A 183 2.10 -12.15 7.84
CA PHE A 183 2.53 -11.36 8.99
C PHE A 183 1.35 -10.79 9.80
N LEU A 184 0.25 -10.43 9.12
CA LEU A 184 -0.95 -9.81 9.69
C LEU A 184 -2.17 -10.69 9.43
N HIS A 185 -2.18 -11.89 10.00
CA HIS A 185 -3.21 -12.89 9.70
C HIS A 185 -4.56 -12.57 10.37
N THR A 186 -5.64 -12.82 9.64
CA THR A 186 -7.03 -12.79 10.10
C THR A 186 -7.76 -14.05 9.67
N GLU A 187 -8.77 -14.46 10.43
CA GLU A 187 -9.63 -15.61 10.10
C GLU A 187 -11.11 -15.17 10.03
N PRO A 188 -11.78 -15.27 8.85
CA PRO A 188 -11.18 -15.47 7.52
C PRO A 188 -10.24 -14.31 7.14
N VAL A 189 -9.43 -14.48 6.08
CA VAL A 189 -8.48 -13.44 5.68
C VAL A 189 -9.20 -12.23 5.08
N TYR A 190 -9.29 -11.18 5.88
CA TYR A 190 -9.85 -9.88 5.53
C TYR A 190 -8.81 -8.80 5.86
N LEU A 191 -7.94 -8.54 4.90
CA LEU A 191 -6.79 -7.65 5.01
C LEU A 191 -6.55 -6.98 3.67
N VAL A 192 -6.38 -5.65 3.68
CA VAL A 192 -5.94 -4.87 2.53
C VAL A 192 -4.75 -3.99 2.91
N GLY A 193 -3.70 -4.03 2.09
CA GLY A 193 -2.58 -3.12 2.14
C GLY A 193 -2.82 -1.94 1.20
N PHE A 194 -2.53 -0.73 1.67
CA PHE A 194 -2.43 0.48 0.85
C PHE A 194 -0.97 0.79 0.69
N TRP A 195 -0.47 0.76 -0.54
CA TRP A 195 0.90 1.17 -0.87
C TRP A 195 0.86 2.44 -1.70
N ILE A 196 1.51 3.51 -1.25
CA ILE A 196 1.44 4.84 -1.86
C ILE A 196 2.82 5.26 -2.34
N ALA A 197 2.92 5.50 -3.65
CA ALA A 197 4.12 6.02 -4.28
C ALA A 197 4.34 7.49 -3.88
N LEU A 198 5.46 7.77 -3.22
CA LEU A 198 5.89 9.14 -2.92
C LEU A 198 6.97 9.66 -3.88
N GLU A 199 7.51 8.76 -4.69
CA GLU A 199 8.40 8.95 -5.83
C GLU A 199 8.02 7.97 -6.94
N ASP A 200 8.53 8.20 -8.15
CA ASP A 200 8.39 7.24 -9.25
C ASP A 200 8.96 5.88 -8.84
N ALA A 201 8.19 4.82 -9.06
CA ALA A 201 8.62 3.44 -8.92
C ALA A 201 8.78 2.83 -10.32
N THR A 202 10.01 2.51 -10.69
CA THR A 202 10.40 1.96 -11.98
C THR A 202 10.97 0.55 -11.81
N LEU A 203 11.26 -0.12 -12.93
CA LEU A 203 11.93 -1.42 -12.88
C LEU A 203 13.32 -1.32 -12.24
N GLU A 204 14.03 -0.23 -12.51
CA GLU A 204 15.41 0.01 -12.08
C GLU A 204 15.51 0.34 -10.59
N ASN A 205 14.53 1.06 -10.03
CA ASN A 205 14.53 1.47 -8.62
C ASN A 205 13.66 0.58 -7.70
N GLY A 206 13.21 -0.56 -8.20
CA GLY A 206 12.51 -1.58 -7.42
C GLY A 206 11.03 -1.27 -7.21
N CYS A 207 10.27 -1.15 -8.29
CA CYS A 207 8.81 -1.21 -8.26
C CYS A 207 8.30 -2.54 -7.70
N LEU A 208 6.99 -2.59 -7.41
CA LEU A 208 6.34 -3.82 -6.95
C LEU A 208 6.10 -4.76 -8.12
N TRP A 209 6.14 -6.05 -7.83
CA TRP A 209 5.77 -7.12 -8.73
C TRP A 209 4.70 -7.97 -8.06
N PHE A 210 3.66 -8.34 -8.79
CA PHE A 210 2.54 -9.13 -8.28
C PHE A 210 2.38 -10.41 -9.09
N ALA A 211 1.92 -11.48 -8.45
CA ALA A 211 1.40 -12.65 -9.14
C ALA A 211 -0.13 -12.54 -9.21
N PRO A 212 -0.73 -12.08 -10.32
CA PRO A 212 -2.17 -11.82 -10.39
C PRO A 212 -2.97 -13.10 -10.14
N GLY A 213 -4.04 -13.00 -9.33
CA GLY A 213 -4.91 -14.12 -8.98
C GLY A 213 -4.38 -15.06 -7.90
N SER A 214 -3.13 -14.87 -7.43
CA SER A 214 -2.52 -15.71 -6.39
C SER A 214 -3.18 -15.58 -5.02
N HIS A 215 -4.02 -14.56 -4.79
CA HIS A 215 -4.79 -14.42 -3.55
C HIS A 215 -5.83 -15.52 -3.34
N ARG A 216 -6.10 -16.35 -4.35
CA ARG A 216 -7.07 -17.45 -4.30
C ARG A 216 -6.51 -18.76 -3.77
N SER A 217 -5.21 -18.86 -3.53
CA SER A 217 -4.56 -20.11 -3.07
C SER A 217 -4.44 -20.25 -1.55
N GLY A 218 -5.10 -19.37 -0.78
CA GLY A 218 -5.05 -19.38 0.68
C GLY A 218 -3.70 -18.90 1.23
N VAL A 219 -3.42 -19.20 2.50
CA VAL A 219 -2.19 -18.78 3.20
C VAL A 219 -1.11 -19.85 3.04
N HIS A 220 0.04 -19.47 2.52
CA HIS A 220 1.13 -20.43 2.30
C HIS A 220 2.04 -20.65 3.52
N ARG A 221 2.18 -19.63 4.37
CA ARG A 221 3.07 -19.60 5.54
C ARG A 221 2.59 -18.51 6.50
N ARG A 222 2.84 -18.65 7.79
CA ARG A 222 2.60 -17.59 8.80
C ARG A 222 3.88 -17.26 9.55
N PHE A 223 4.02 -16.01 9.97
CA PHE A 223 5.06 -15.49 10.85
C PHE A 223 4.42 -15.14 12.20
N VAL A 224 4.74 -15.93 13.21
CA VAL A 224 4.02 -15.94 14.49
C VAL A 224 4.98 -15.72 15.65
N ARG A 225 4.43 -15.27 16.78
CA ARG A 225 5.12 -15.37 18.08
C ARG A 225 5.39 -16.83 18.37
N ASN A 226 6.60 -17.13 18.81
CA ASN A 226 6.97 -18.51 19.08
C ASN A 226 6.10 -19.06 20.22
N PRO A 227 5.34 -20.15 19.99
CA PRO A 227 4.56 -20.79 21.05
C PRO A 227 5.44 -21.44 22.12
N ASP A 228 6.70 -21.75 21.79
CA ASP A 228 7.68 -22.21 22.76
C ASP A 228 8.31 -21.01 23.49
N HIS A 229 7.83 -20.76 24.71
CA HIS A 229 8.29 -19.66 25.57
C HIS A 229 9.70 -19.86 26.13
N ASP A 230 10.24 -21.08 26.07
CA ASP A 230 11.60 -21.39 26.53
C ASP A 230 12.65 -21.20 25.42
N SER A 231 12.21 -21.01 24.17
CA SER A 231 13.09 -20.75 23.03
C SER A 231 13.71 -19.36 23.07
N SER A 232 14.96 -19.27 22.60
CA SER A 232 15.63 -17.98 22.37
C SER A 232 15.07 -17.21 21.16
N GLU A 233 14.41 -17.92 20.23
CA GLU A 233 13.76 -17.32 19.06
C GLU A 233 12.35 -16.86 19.43
N LEU A 234 12.10 -15.55 19.42
CA LEU A 234 10.80 -15.00 19.83
C LEU A 234 9.75 -15.09 18.72
N LEU A 235 10.20 -15.23 17.47
CA LEU A 235 9.39 -15.21 16.28
C LEU A 235 9.81 -16.34 15.36
N VAL A 236 8.83 -17.09 14.86
CA VAL A 236 9.06 -18.24 13.99
C VAL A 236 8.11 -18.24 12.82
N PHE A 237 8.51 -18.91 11.75
CA PHE A 237 7.62 -19.19 10.66
C PHE A 237 7.04 -20.60 10.78
N THR A 238 5.76 -20.75 10.47
CA THR A 238 5.03 -22.03 10.62
C THR A 238 5.35 -23.09 9.57
N ALA A 239 6.01 -22.71 8.48
CA ALA A 239 6.42 -23.60 7.39
C ALA A 239 7.77 -23.14 6.81
N PRO A 240 8.39 -23.82 5.84
CA PRO A 240 9.51 -23.29 5.04
C PRO A 240 9.07 -22.16 4.08
N PRO A 241 9.99 -21.35 3.54
CA PRO A 241 9.65 -20.32 2.55
C PRO A 241 9.09 -20.96 1.26
N PRO A 242 7.92 -20.53 0.77
CA PRO A 242 7.38 -21.03 -0.50
C PRO A 242 8.25 -20.60 -1.68
N CYS A 243 8.30 -21.43 -2.73
CA CYS A 243 8.94 -21.10 -3.98
C CYS A 243 7.90 -20.62 -5.00
N TYR A 244 8.10 -19.45 -5.59
CA TYR A 244 7.23 -18.91 -6.62
C TYR A 244 8.02 -18.72 -7.91
N PRO A 245 7.61 -19.34 -9.04
CA PRO A 245 8.24 -19.11 -10.33
C PRO A 245 8.21 -17.63 -10.71
N THR A 246 9.35 -17.07 -11.13
CA THR A 246 9.43 -15.66 -11.54
C THR A 246 8.50 -15.34 -12.71
N SER A 247 8.19 -16.32 -13.56
CA SER A 247 7.22 -16.21 -14.66
C SER A 247 5.80 -15.87 -14.22
N ASN A 248 5.47 -16.06 -12.94
CA ASN A 248 4.15 -15.73 -12.41
C ASN A 248 4.01 -14.24 -12.10
N PHE A 249 5.12 -13.48 -12.05
CA PHE A 249 5.11 -12.10 -11.62
C PHE A 249 5.05 -11.12 -12.78
N THR A 250 4.19 -10.12 -12.64
CA THR A 250 4.11 -8.95 -13.52
C THR A 250 4.62 -7.71 -12.77
N PRO A 251 5.55 -6.93 -13.34
CA PRO A 251 6.00 -5.69 -12.71
C PRO A 251 4.93 -4.61 -12.83
N VAL A 252 4.82 -3.78 -11.80
CA VAL A 252 3.87 -2.67 -11.72
C VAL A 252 4.64 -1.38 -11.48
N PRO A 253 5.33 -0.85 -12.51
CA PRO A 253 5.93 0.47 -12.41
C PRO A 253 4.83 1.52 -12.30
N VAL A 254 4.97 2.45 -11.37
CA VAL A 254 4.02 3.55 -11.17
C VAL A 254 4.77 4.87 -11.11
N LYS A 255 4.20 5.90 -11.74
CA LYS A 255 4.74 7.25 -11.61
C LYS A 255 4.16 7.91 -10.37
N LYS A 256 4.92 8.84 -9.81
CA LYS A 256 4.40 10.00 -9.10
C LYS A 256 3.74 10.90 -10.17
N GLY A 257 2.59 10.45 -10.66
CA GLY A 257 1.68 11.21 -11.51
C GLY A 257 2.04 11.18 -12.98
N LYS A 258 1.32 10.35 -13.76
CA LYS A 258 0.74 10.75 -15.05
C LYS A 258 -0.13 9.64 -15.66
N GLU A 259 -1.16 10.08 -16.40
CA GLU A 259 -1.99 9.36 -17.39
C GLU A 259 -1.51 7.95 -17.76
N THR A 260 -2.27 6.97 -17.30
CA THR A 260 -2.25 5.62 -17.83
C THR A 260 -2.81 5.64 -19.24
N ILE A 261 -1.92 5.66 -20.25
CA ILE A 261 -2.29 5.14 -21.57
C ILE A 261 -2.51 3.64 -21.35
N PHE A 262 -3.78 3.24 -21.39
CA PHE A 262 -4.26 1.86 -21.30
C PHE A 262 -3.47 0.92 -22.24
N HIS A 263 -2.41 0.29 -21.73
CA HIS A 263 -1.83 -0.90 -22.35
C HIS A 263 -2.50 -2.16 -21.78
N ARG A 264 -3.82 -2.30 -22.02
CA ARG A 264 -4.49 -3.62 -21.98
C ARG A 264 -5.83 -3.71 -22.73
N LEU A 265 -6.17 -2.74 -23.58
CA LEU A 265 -7.45 -2.76 -24.33
C LEU A 265 -7.31 -2.66 -25.85
N GLN A 266 -6.11 -2.77 -26.42
CA GLN A 266 -5.96 -2.75 -27.88
C GLN A 266 -6.03 -4.15 -28.52
N ASN A 267 -5.64 -5.21 -27.80
CA ASN A 267 -5.67 -6.55 -28.38
C ASN A 267 -7.07 -7.20 -28.39
N ASP A 268 -7.98 -6.78 -27.52
CA ASP A 268 -9.32 -7.38 -27.44
C ASP A 268 -10.38 -6.60 -28.25
N CYS A 269 -10.21 -5.28 -28.42
CA CYS A 269 -11.13 -4.47 -29.22
C CYS A 269 -10.95 -4.65 -30.74
N GLU A 270 -9.76 -4.97 -31.23
CA GLU A 270 -9.55 -5.22 -32.66
C GLU A 270 -10.26 -6.49 -33.16
N SER A 271 -10.55 -7.45 -32.26
CA SER A 271 -11.31 -8.66 -32.61
C SER A 271 -12.83 -8.44 -32.77
N LEU A 272 -13.36 -7.33 -32.23
CA LEU A 272 -14.79 -7.01 -32.24
C LEU A 272 -15.18 -5.93 -33.26
N MET A 273 -14.23 -5.23 -33.87
CA MET A 273 -14.50 -4.09 -34.77
C MET A 273 -14.72 -4.46 -36.26
N VAL A 274 -14.77 -5.74 -36.63
CA VAL A 274 -14.95 -6.13 -38.05
C VAL A 274 -16.42 -6.24 -38.50
N LYS A 275 -17.41 -5.90 -37.66
CA LYS A 275 -18.83 -6.13 -38.01
C LYS A 275 -19.80 -5.01 -37.64
N SER A 276 -19.61 -3.78 -38.12
CA SER A 276 -20.73 -2.85 -38.36
C SER A 276 -20.27 -1.52 -39.00
N PRO A 277 -20.87 -1.06 -40.11
CA PRO A 277 -20.59 0.25 -40.69
C PRO A 277 -21.22 1.44 -39.93
N PHE A 278 -21.82 1.24 -38.76
CA PHE A 278 -22.55 2.30 -38.02
C PHE A 278 -21.72 3.08 -36.97
N LEU A 279 -20.42 2.81 -36.81
CA LEU A 279 -19.58 3.41 -35.75
C LEU A 279 -18.53 4.43 -36.24
N LEU A 280 -18.67 4.97 -37.45
CA LEU A 280 -17.75 5.97 -38.01
C LEU A 280 -17.97 7.41 -37.48
N THR A 281 -19.06 7.68 -36.77
CA THR A 281 -19.38 9.01 -36.23
C THR A 281 -18.84 9.27 -34.82
N PHE A 282 -18.41 8.25 -34.08
CA PHE A 282 -17.83 8.44 -32.73
C PHE A 282 -16.36 8.89 -32.76
N SER A 283 -15.61 8.64 -33.84
CA SER A 283 -14.19 8.97 -33.93
C SER A 283 -13.89 10.47 -34.16
N ALA A 284 -14.86 11.27 -34.61
CA ALA A 284 -14.62 12.65 -35.02
C ALA A 284 -14.74 13.66 -33.86
N TYR A 285 -15.52 13.35 -32.81
CA TYR A 285 -15.72 14.25 -31.68
C TYR A 285 -14.54 14.25 -30.69
N TYR A 286 -13.76 13.17 -30.63
CA TYR A 286 -12.61 13.06 -29.72
C TYR A 286 -11.29 13.66 -30.26
N ARG A 287 -11.25 14.12 -31.52
CA ARG A 287 -10.02 14.63 -32.15
C ARG A 287 -9.81 16.14 -32.07
N SER A 288 -10.74 16.94 -31.54
CA SER A 288 -10.64 18.41 -31.63
C SER A 288 -10.40 19.18 -30.32
N THR A 289 -10.10 18.50 -29.21
CA THR A 289 -9.74 19.18 -27.94
C THR A 289 -8.42 18.65 -27.38
N ALA A 290 -7.35 18.83 -28.14
CA ALA A 290 -5.99 18.67 -27.65
C ALA A 290 -5.20 19.95 -27.98
N VAL A 291 -5.53 21.03 -27.28
CA VAL A 291 -4.69 22.22 -27.22
C VAL A 291 -3.86 22.15 -25.94
N SER A 292 -2.54 22.22 -26.16
CA SER A 292 -1.45 22.24 -25.19
C SER A 292 -1.68 23.15 -23.97
N LEU A 293 -1.55 22.58 -22.78
CA LEU A 293 -1.13 23.29 -21.57
C LEU A 293 0.08 22.56 -20.96
N PHE A 294 1.23 23.23 -21.02
CA PHE A 294 2.50 22.86 -20.38
C PHE A 294 2.36 22.89 -18.84
N GLY A 295 3.02 21.94 -18.17
CA GLY A 295 3.23 21.93 -16.71
C GLY A 295 2.23 21.09 -15.90
N ARG A 296 2.05 19.79 -16.21
CA ARG A 296 1.19 18.90 -15.41
C ARG A 296 1.97 18.14 -14.33
N ALA A 297 2.04 18.74 -13.16
CA ALA A 297 1.54 18.20 -11.90
C ALA A 297 1.63 16.68 -11.60
N SER A 298 2.54 16.29 -10.70
CA SER A 298 2.88 14.91 -10.29
C SER A 298 2.00 14.31 -9.15
N ARG A 299 0.77 13.85 -9.44
CA ARG A 299 -0.15 13.24 -8.46
C ARG A 299 0.33 11.89 -7.92
N GLY A 300 -0.03 11.51 -6.69
CA GLY A 300 0.44 10.26 -6.06
C GLY A 300 -0.44 9.06 -6.41
N THR A 301 0.20 7.96 -6.81
CA THR A 301 -0.47 6.68 -7.13
C THR A 301 -0.58 5.82 -5.88
N CYS A 302 -1.72 5.16 -5.69
CA CYS A 302 -1.92 4.15 -4.67
C CYS A 302 -2.10 2.77 -5.32
N ILE A 303 -1.53 1.73 -4.72
CA ILE A 303 -1.79 0.33 -5.08
C ILE A 303 -2.50 -0.30 -3.88
N LEU A 304 -3.72 -0.80 -4.11
CA LEU A 304 -4.39 -1.65 -3.14
C LEU A 304 -3.90 -3.08 -3.31
N ILE A 305 -3.58 -3.74 -2.20
CA ILE A 305 -2.95 -5.06 -2.16
C ILE A 305 -3.82 -5.97 -1.31
N HIS A 306 -4.38 -7.03 -1.89
CA HIS A 306 -5.11 -8.02 -1.11
C HIS A 306 -4.14 -8.77 -0.19
N GLY A 307 -4.53 -9.06 1.05
CA GLY A 307 -3.65 -9.71 2.02
C GLY A 307 -3.07 -11.08 1.61
N LEU A 308 -3.60 -11.70 0.54
CA LEU A 308 -3.17 -12.99 0.03
C LEU A 308 -2.48 -12.90 -1.34
N VAL A 309 -2.45 -11.74 -1.99
CA VAL A 309 -1.74 -11.65 -3.27
C VAL A 309 -0.24 -11.75 -3.02
N VAL A 310 0.42 -12.65 -3.73
CA VAL A 310 1.87 -12.80 -3.64
C VAL A 310 2.52 -11.64 -4.38
N HIS A 311 3.37 -10.91 -3.67
CA HIS A 311 4.07 -9.76 -4.24
C HIS A 311 5.51 -9.67 -3.73
N ARG A 312 6.33 -8.92 -4.47
CA ARG A 312 7.77 -8.76 -4.22
C ARG A 312 8.26 -7.39 -4.72
N SER A 313 9.48 -7.02 -4.36
CA SER A 313 10.16 -5.82 -4.88
C SER A 313 11.65 -6.12 -5.05
N ASP A 314 12.17 -5.84 -6.24
CA ASP A 314 13.58 -6.07 -6.55
C ASP A 314 14.50 -5.05 -5.83
N LEU A 315 15.81 -5.32 -5.86
CA LEU A 315 16.83 -4.37 -5.41
C LEU A 315 16.73 -3.05 -6.19
N ASN A 316 16.90 -1.92 -5.49
CA ASN A 316 17.07 -0.63 -6.17
C ASN A 316 18.49 -0.53 -6.74
N LYS A 317 18.61 -0.67 -8.06
CA LYS A 317 19.88 -0.59 -8.79
C LYS A 317 20.14 0.80 -9.37
N SER A 318 19.23 1.74 -9.12
CA SER A 318 19.33 3.10 -9.63
C SER A 318 20.12 4.01 -8.69
N SER A 319 20.34 5.26 -9.12
CA SER A 319 20.95 6.32 -8.31
C SER A 319 19.95 7.13 -7.49
N LYS A 320 18.65 6.82 -7.56
CA LYS A 320 17.58 7.52 -6.84
C LYS A 320 16.91 6.59 -5.86
N SER A 321 16.48 7.10 -4.71
CA SER A 321 15.61 6.35 -3.80
C SER A 321 14.23 6.14 -4.40
N ARG A 322 13.41 5.33 -3.72
CA ARG A 322 12.02 5.06 -4.09
C ARG A 322 11.18 5.09 -2.82
N HIS A 323 10.78 6.28 -2.41
CA HIS A 323 10.03 6.43 -1.18
C HIS A 323 8.57 5.99 -1.35
N ALA A 324 8.05 5.27 -0.36
CA ALA A 324 6.66 4.86 -0.32
C ALA A 324 6.13 4.93 1.12
N TYR A 325 4.84 5.24 1.24
CA TYR A 325 4.10 5.09 2.50
C TYR A 325 3.14 3.93 2.36
N THR A 326 3.11 3.04 3.35
CA THR A 326 2.22 1.88 3.35
C THR A 326 1.48 1.75 4.67
N PHE A 327 0.25 1.26 4.63
CA PHE A 327 -0.51 0.88 5.82
C PHE A 327 -1.49 -0.24 5.51
N HIS A 328 -1.91 -0.93 6.56
CA HIS A 328 -2.73 -2.14 6.45
C HIS A 328 -4.02 -1.98 7.23
N VAL A 329 -5.13 -2.39 6.62
CA VAL A 329 -6.47 -2.32 7.17
C VAL A 329 -7.06 -3.72 7.25
N ILE A 330 -7.59 -4.06 8.41
CA ILE A 330 -8.41 -5.27 8.64
C ILE A 330 -9.86 -4.86 8.86
N ASP A 331 -10.78 -5.81 8.79
CA ASP A 331 -12.17 -5.61 9.20
C ASP A 331 -12.48 -6.38 10.48
N ASN A 332 -12.75 -5.67 11.57
CA ASN A 332 -13.04 -6.31 12.86
C ASN A 332 -14.42 -6.98 12.89
N LYS A 333 -15.32 -6.61 11.96
CA LYS A 333 -16.66 -7.17 11.90
C LYS A 333 -16.67 -8.53 11.21
N ASN A 334 -15.94 -8.64 10.11
CA ASN A 334 -15.95 -9.79 9.22
C ASN A 334 -14.82 -10.80 9.48
N ALA A 335 -13.83 -10.43 10.30
CA ALA A 335 -12.70 -11.28 10.59
C ALA A 335 -12.16 -11.13 12.01
N THR A 336 -11.54 -12.19 12.50
CA THR A 336 -10.84 -12.20 13.79
C THR A 336 -9.35 -12.02 13.57
N TYR A 337 -8.75 -11.00 14.18
CA TYR A 337 -7.30 -10.82 14.16
C TYR A 337 -6.60 -11.89 14.98
N SER A 338 -5.63 -12.58 14.39
CA SER A 338 -5.00 -13.72 15.04
C SER A 338 -4.19 -13.30 16.28
N PRO A 339 -4.33 -13.98 17.43
CA PRO A 339 -3.50 -13.74 18.61
C PRO A 339 -2.03 -14.12 18.39
N ASP A 340 -1.76 -15.02 17.44
CA ASP A 340 -0.38 -15.46 17.12
C ASP A 340 0.42 -14.45 16.30
N ASN A 341 -0.21 -13.41 15.73
CA ASN A 341 0.52 -12.43 14.93
C ASN A 341 1.60 -11.76 15.78
N TRP A 342 2.76 -11.49 15.17
CA TRP A 342 3.85 -10.80 15.86
C TRP A 342 3.40 -9.44 16.43
N LEU A 343 2.58 -8.71 15.65
CA LEU A 343 2.03 -7.41 16.03
C LEU A 343 0.77 -7.63 16.87
N GLN A 344 0.88 -7.33 18.16
CA GLN A 344 -0.24 -7.25 19.09
C GLN A 344 -0.15 -5.91 19.83
N LEU A 345 -1.29 -5.31 20.12
CA LEU A 345 -1.36 -4.18 21.04
C LEU A 345 -1.33 -4.66 22.49
N LYS A 346 -1.21 -3.72 23.44
CA LYS A 346 -1.28 -4.05 24.85
C LYS A 346 -2.70 -4.50 25.23
N PRO A 347 -2.88 -5.33 26.28
CA PRO A 347 -4.20 -5.69 26.77
C PRO A 347 -5.07 -4.46 27.03
N GLY A 348 -6.28 -4.43 26.45
CA GLY A 348 -7.23 -3.33 26.58
C GLY A 348 -7.11 -2.25 25.50
N GLU A 349 -6.06 -2.27 24.68
CA GLU A 349 -5.95 -1.39 23.51
C GLU A 349 -6.59 -2.05 22.28
N SER A 350 -7.00 -1.22 21.31
CA SER A 350 -7.57 -1.68 20.03
C SER A 350 -6.98 -0.88 18.87
N PHE A 351 -6.93 -1.52 17.70
CA PHE A 351 -6.49 -0.85 16.48
C PHE A 351 -7.42 0.32 16.15
N PRO A 352 -6.89 1.49 15.80
CA PRO A 352 -7.70 2.67 15.54
C PRO A 352 -8.67 2.42 14.38
N SER A 353 -9.96 2.60 14.66
CA SER A 353 -11.04 2.43 13.68
C SER A 353 -10.94 3.51 12.61
N LEU A 354 -10.96 3.08 11.35
CA LEU A 354 -10.83 3.93 10.17
C LEU A 354 -12.06 4.84 10.01
N TYR A 355 -13.28 4.35 10.25
CA TYR A 355 -14.50 5.14 10.06
C TYR A 355 -14.83 6.10 11.22
N LYS A 356 -14.23 5.89 12.39
CA LYS A 356 -14.48 6.72 13.58
C LYS A 356 -13.50 7.89 13.73
N ASN A 357 -12.44 7.93 12.92
CA ASN A 357 -11.42 8.98 12.88
C ASN A 357 -11.42 9.67 11.53
#